data_AF-A0A915D6E3-F1
#
_entry.id   AF-A0A915D6E3-F1
#
_cell.length_a   1.000
_cell.length_b   1.000
_cell.length_c   1.000
_cell.angle_alpha   90.00
_cell.angle_beta   90.00
_cell.angle_gamma   90.00
#
_symmetry.space_group_name_H-M   'P 1'
#
loop_
_entity.id
_entity.type
_entity.pdbx_description
1 polymer ?
#
loop_
_entity_poly.entity_id
_entity_poly.type
_entity_poly.pdbx_seq_one_letter_code
_entity_poly.pdbx_strand_id
1 'polypeptide(L)'
;MSSTSFSYQVSNLLEKMSSPDKDYRFMATNDLMSELQKDSITLDDDTERKVVKTLLKLLEDKNGEVQNLAVRCLAPLVHKIKAQQLETMVDTLCSNMESQNDQLRDVSSIALKTVMAELPGGASSSSVLCVKRVLPRLTEGLCVESKTDASVKLEILDILSNLIFRFGRSFGLNFEEIDKAIFLQLEKERQALRKRSIHALGFLVDVVSNEHYDKIVQKILTGCAENAKNSNNLRTYVSAATGICKSSSARFAHFLPQFVPQFLVFCKEVDDDELKEACLQAFETFIYRCTKDMIPFLDQIVEINSQFIKYDPNYHYDEEETNGNMMETDDGTNGHDEDEEDDEGDGDEYSDDDDLSWKVRRAAAKCVEALITYHPSRLPEHYRVLGPLLINRFKEREDNVKYDIFQAYTALLKQTRQLLPETFHHSQQTLNSSSDSANDHISLTLFSKFVDEELSPDQHKVFEILSGQSGTLVRAIHSQLKGKNLKTRQHCFVLLSHLLKALPGALANYFQLLVGPIQTTLNDKCADGNMKITALHFVVVAMRTHDPKTLTPFINALTPLIVKAVQDPSTK
;
A
#
# COMPACT_ATOMS: atom_id res chain seq x y z
N MET A 1 -25.49 18.20 -45.78
CA MET A 1 -26.82 17.75 -45.32
C MET A 1 -26.80 17.15 -43.90
N SER A 2 -25.64 17.00 -43.25
CA SER A 2 -25.51 16.36 -41.92
C SER A 2 -25.70 17.31 -40.71
N SER A 3 -25.25 18.57 -40.78
CA SER A 3 -25.26 19.49 -39.62
C SER A 3 -26.67 19.97 -39.22
N THR A 4 -27.56 20.20 -40.18
CA THR A 4 -28.93 20.69 -39.94
C THR A 4 -29.82 19.63 -39.28
N SER A 5 -29.66 18.35 -39.67
CA SER A 5 -30.38 17.23 -39.04
C SER A 5 -29.95 17.02 -37.59
N PHE A 6 -28.66 17.19 -37.31
CA PHE A 6 -28.13 17.05 -35.96
C PHE A 6 -28.59 18.17 -35.03
N SER A 7 -28.59 19.42 -35.51
CA SER A 7 -29.07 20.57 -34.73
C SER A 7 -30.56 20.41 -34.35
N TYR A 8 -31.37 19.85 -35.25
CA TYR A 8 -32.77 19.52 -34.97
C TYR A 8 -32.91 18.37 -33.97
N GLN A 9 -32.08 17.33 -34.09
CA GLN A 9 -32.04 16.22 -33.13
C GLN A 9 -31.66 16.70 -31.72
N VAL A 10 -30.62 17.53 -31.58
CA VAL A 10 -30.22 18.11 -30.29
C VAL A 10 -31.35 18.98 -29.73
N SER A 11 -32.00 19.81 -30.54
CA SER A 11 -33.14 20.62 -30.09
C SER A 11 -34.26 19.78 -29.50
N ASN A 12 -34.62 18.66 -30.15
CA ASN A 12 -35.61 17.71 -29.63
C ASN A 12 -35.17 17.04 -28.32
N LEU A 13 -33.88 16.71 -28.19
CA LEU A 13 -33.35 16.15 -26.94
C LEU A 13 -33.44 17.18 -25.80
N LEU A 14 -33.08 18.45 -26.06
CA LEU A 14 -33.13 19.51 -25.06
C LEU A 14 -34.56 19.78 -24.54
N GLU A 15 -35.58 19.67 -25.40
CA GLU A 15 -36.98 19.73 -24.97
C GLU A 15 -37.34 18.57 -24.04
N LYS A 16 -36.95 17.33 -24.41
CA LYS A 16 -37.19 16.14 -23.58
C LYS A 16 -36.45 16.17 -22.25
N MET A 17 -35.27 16.80 -22.20
CA MET A 17 -34.53 17.04 -20.96
C MET A 17 -35.26 17.98 -20.00
N SER A 18 -36.26 18.73 -20.46
CA SER A 18 -37.12 19.56 -19.59
C SER A 18 -38.48 18.91 -19.28
N SER A 19 -38.67 17.63 -19.65
CA SER A 19 -39.92 16.89 -19.41
C SER A 19 -40.21 16.74 -17.92
N PRO A 20 -41.49 16.77 -17.48
CA PRO A 20 -41.85 16.44 -16.09
C PRO A 20 -41.49 14.99 -15.72
N ASP A 21 -41.41 14.10 -16.71
CA ASP A 21 -41.11 12.69 -16.53
C ASP A 21 -39.60 12.43 -16.45
N LYS A 22 -39.17 11.72 -15.39
CA LYS A 22 -37.76 11.44 -15.12
C LYS A 22 -37.11 10.56 -16.21
N ASP A 23 -37.85 9.62 -16.79
CA ASP A 23 -37.31 8.64 -17.72
C ASP A 23 -37.05 9.32 -19.07
N TYR A 24 -37.91 10.26 -19.47
CA TYR A 24 -37.64 11.11 -20.64
C TYR A 24 -36.41 11.98 -20.44
N ARG A 25 -36.22 12.58 -19.26
CA ARG A 25 -35.01 13.38 -18.97
C ARG A 25 -33.75 12.52 -18.96
N PHE A 26 -33.82 11.35 -18.33
CA PHE A 26 -32.70 10.41 -18.28
C PHE A 26 -32.31 9.92 -19.68
N MET A 27 -33.27 9.39 -20.45
CA MET A 27 -33.04 8.90 -21.82
C MET A 27 -32.49 10.01 -22.72
N ALA A 28 -33.09 11.20 -22.68
CA ALA A 28 -32.63 12.31 -23.53
C ALA A 28 -31.21 12.77 -23.17
N THR A 29 -30.86 12.77 -21.88
CA THR A 29 -29.49 13.12 -21.43
C THR A 29 -28.49 12.03 -21.82
N ASN A 30 -28.89 10.76 -21.75
CA ASN A 30 -28.05 9.62 -22.14
C ASN A 30 -27.79 9.62 -23.65
N ASP A 31 -28.84 9.85 -24.44
CA ASP A 31 -28.75 9.96 -25.90
C ASP A 31 -27.85 11.14 -26.29
N LEU A 32 -28.00 12.29 -25.64
CA LEU A 32 -27.12 13.45 -25.86
C LEU A 32 -25.66 13.11 -25.54
N MET A 33 -25.39 12.43 -24.43
CA MET A 33 -24.04 12.01 -24.05
C MET A 33 -23.43 11.07 -25.12
N SER A 34 -24.19 10.08 -25.59
CA SER A 34 -23.75 9.17 -26.65
C SER A 34 -23.50 9.88 -27.98
N GLU A 35 -24.25 10.94 -28.30
CA GLU A 35 -23.95 11.79 -29.44
C GLU A 35 -22.65 12.57 -29.22
N LEU A 36 -22.48 13.28 -28.11
CA LEU A 36 -21.29 14.10 -27.82
C LEU A 36 -19.97 13.32 -27.85
N GLN A 37 -20.01 12.01 -27.60
CA GLN A 37 -18.84 11.12 -27.68
C GLN A 37 -18.39 10.82 -29.12
N LYS A 38 -19.18 11.14 -30.15
CA LYS A 38 -18.81 10.93 -31.55
C LYS A 38 -17.90 12.04 -32.05
N ASP A 39 -16.87 11.69 -32.81
CA ASP A 39 -15.88 12.65 -33.34
C ASP A 39 -16.44 13.59 -34.41
N SER A 40 -17.44 13.14 -35.16
CA SER A 40 -18.03 13.86 -36.30
C SER A 40 -18.90 15.05 -35.93
N ILE A 41 -19.14 15.28 -34.64
CA ILE A 41 -20.09 16.27 -34.16
C ILE A 41 -19.40 17.61 -33.90
N THR A 42 -19.95 18.65 -34.51
CA THR A 42 -19.62 20.06 -34.28
C THR A 42 -20.89 20.80 -33.90
N LEU A 43 -20.87 21.53 -32.78
CA LEU A 43 -21.98 22.36 -32.33
C LEU A 43 -21.81 23.78 -32.88
N ASP A 44 -22.93 24.44 -33.22
CA ASP A 44 -22.94 25.88 -33.47
C ASP A 44 -23.10 26.67 -32.16
N ASP A 45 -22.83 27.98 -32.21
CA ASP A 45 -22.79 28.84 -31.01
C ASP A 45 -24.11 28.89 -30.21
N ASP A 46 -25.26 28.79 -30.88
CA ASP A 46 -26.56 28.81 -30.21
C ASP A 46 -26.86 27.45 -29.57
N THR A 47 -26.55 26.36 -30.28
CA THR A 47 -26.69 25.00 -29.74
C THR A 47 -25.75 24.77 -28.55
N GLU A 48 -24.48 25.21 -28.60
CA GLU A 48 -23.56 25.10 -27.47
C GLU A 48 -24.13 25.78 -26.21
N ARG A 49 -24.61 27.03 -26.34
CA ARG A 49 -25.21 27.80 -25.23
C ARG A 49 -26.40 27.06 -24.61
N LYS A 50 -27.28 26.53 -25.45
CA LYS A 50 -28.48 25.81 -25.00
C LYS A 50 -28.11 24.50 -24.31
N VAL A 51 -27.18 23.72 -24.86
CA VAL A 51 -26.72 22.45 -24.28
C VAL A 51 -26.08 22.68 -22.91
N VAL A 52 -25.14 23.62 -22.80
CA VAL A 52 -24.48 23.97 -21.53
C VAL A 52 -25.50 24.41 -20.50
N LYS A 53 -26.41 25.32 -20.86
CA LYS A 53 -27.45 25.82 -19.95
C LYS A 53 -28.38 24.70 -19.46
N THR A 54 -28.82 23.81 -20.35
CA THR A 54 -29.73 22.72 -19.99
C THR A 54 -29.06 21.70 -19.10
N LEU A 55 -27.81 21.31 -19.38
CA LEU A 55 -27.07 20.38 -18.53
C LEU A 55 -26.78 20.96 -17.14
N LEU A 56 -26.39 22.24 -17.05
CA LEU A 56 -26.21 22.91 -15.77
C LEU A 56 -27.52 22.94 -14.96
N LYS A 57 -28.66 23.15 -15.63
CA LYS A 57 -29.98 23.09 -14.98
C LYS A 57 -30.34 21.67 -14.49
N LEU A 58 -29.91 20.62 -15.21
CA LEU A 58 -30.13 19.24 -14.77
C LEU A 58 -29.29 18.84 -13.55
N LEU A 59 -28.25 19.60 -13.20
CA LEU A 59 -27.56 19.42 -11.91
C LEU A 59 -28.49 19.74 -10.72
N GLU A 60 -29.55 20.51 -10.94
CA GLU A 60 -30.60 20.82 -9.97
C GLU A 60 -31.81 19.87 -10.08
N ASP A 61 -31.71 18.77 -10.83
CA ASP A 61 -32.81 17.82 -10.97
C ASP A 61 -33.21 17.19 -9.63
N LYS A 62 -34.50 16.93 -9.46
CA LYS A 62 -35.02 16.25 -8.26
C LYS A 62 -34.57 14.79 -8.16
N ASN A 63 -34.19 14.18 -9.28
CA ASN A 63 -33.75 12.80 -9.35
C ASN A 63 -32.21 12.72 -9.45
N GLY A 64 -31.59 12.04 -8.49
CA GLY A 64 -30.13 11.89 -8.43
C GLY A 64 -29.51 11.12 -9.59
N GLU A 65 -30.23 10.21 -10.25
CA GLU A 65 -29.72 9.50 -11.44
C GLU A 65 -29.59 10.45 -12.63
N VAL A 66 -30.55 11.36 -12.79
CA VAL A 66 -30.49 12.41 -13.82
C VAL A 66 -29.36 13.40 -13.52
N GLN A 67 -29.18 13.80 -12.25
CA GLN A 67 -28.05 14.66 -11.84
C GLN A 67 -26.71 13.99 -12.16
N ASN A 68 -26.51 12.73 -11.75
CA ASN A 68 -25.27 11.99 -12.00
C ASN A 68 -25.00 11.81 -13.50
N LEU A 69 -26.04 11.58 -14.30
CA LEU A 69 -25.90 11.47 -15.74
C LEU A 69 -25.55 12.83 -16.39
N ALA A 70 -26.13 13.93 -15.90
CA ALA A 70 -25.77 15.27 -16.35
C ALA A 70 -24.30 15.59 -16.06
N VAL A 71 -23.80 15.25 -14.86
CA VAL A 71 -22.37 15.37 -14.50
C VAL A 71 -21.49 14.61 -15.49
N ARG A 72 -21.82 13.34 -15.77
CA ARG A 72 -21.07 12.51 -16.72
C ARG A 72 -21.12 13.05 -18.15
N CYS A 73 -22.23 13.68 -18.53
CA CYS A 73 -22.41 14.28 -19.85
C CYS A 73 -21.55 15.55 -20.05
N LEU A 74 -21.19 16.26 -18.96
CA LEU A 74 -20.26 17.40 -19.04
C LEU A 74 -18.86 16.99 -19.53
N ALA A 75 -18.41 15.77 -19.21
CA ALA A 75 -17.08 15.29 -19.59
C ALA A 75 -16.81 15.33 -21.11
N PRO A 76 -17.58 14.64 -21.97
CA PRO A 76 -17.41 14.74 -23.42
C PRO A 76 -17.73 16.13 -23.97
N LEU A 77 -18.59 16.91 -23.28
CA LEU A 77 -18.96 18.25 -23.74
C LEU A 77 -17.78 19.24 -23.71
N VAL A 78 -16.86 19.12 -22.74
CA VAL A 78 -15.66 19.98 -22.64
C VAL A 78 -14.86 20.01 -23.95
N HIS A 79 -14.82 18.88 -24.66
CA HIS A 79 -14.08 18.73 -25.92
C HIS A 79 -14.84 19.23 -27.15
N LYS A 80 -16.11 19.63 -27.01
CA LYS A 80 -17.02 19.98 -28.11
C LYS A 80 -17.48 21.43 -28.10
N ILE A 81 -17.15 22.20 -27.06
CA ILE A 81 -17.57 23.60 -26.90
C ILE A 81 -16.39 24.57 -27.02
N LYS A 82 -16.69 25.82 -27.38
CA LYS A 82 -15.69 26.89 -27.45
C LYS A 82 -15.34 27.43 -26.07
N ALA A 83 -14.19 28.11 -25.99
CA ALA A 83 -13.63 28.70 -24.77
C ALA A 83 -14.67 29.53 -23.98
N GLN A 84 -15.45 30.37 -24.67
CA GLN A 84 -16.46 31.21 -24.03
C GLN A 84 -17.54 30.40 -23.27
N GLN A 85 -17.99 29.27 -23.84
CA GLN A 85 -18.98 28.43 -23.21
C GLN A 85 -18.38 27.59 -22.09
N LEU A 86 -17.14 27.13 -22.24
CA LEU A 86 -16.40 26.45 -21.19
C LEU A 86 -16.18 27.37 -19.97
N GLU A 87 -15.81 28.64 -20.19
CA GLU A 87 -15.69 29.64 -19.12
C GLU A 87 -17.02 29.85 -18.39
N THR A 88 -18.13 29.98 -19.14
CA THR A 88 -19.47 30.15 -18.56
C THR A 88 -19.88 28.94 -17.71
N MET A 89 -19.59 27.73 -18.20
CA MET A 89 -19.83 26.49 -17.47
C MET A 89 -19.06 26.48 -16.14
N VAL A 90 -17.77 26.77 -16.21
CA VAL A 90 -16.86 26.78 -15.06
C VAL A 90 -17.27 27.84 -14.03
N ASP A 91 -17.61 29.06 -14.45
CA ASP A 91 -18.07 30.13 -13.55
C ASP A 91 -19.37 29.75 -12.82
N THR A 92 -20.30 29.11 -13.54
CA THR A 92 -21.58 28.67 -12.98
C THR A 92 -21.35 27.59 -11.93
N LEU A 93 -20.51 26.58 -12.24
CA LEU A 93 -20.18 25.50 -11.31
C LEU A 93 -19.48 26.03 -10.05
N CYS A 94 -18.52 26.94 -10.19
CA CYS A 94 -17.86 27.54 -9.03
C CYS A 94 -18.84 28.33 -8.16
N SER A 95 -19.76 29.09 -8.77
CA SER A 95 -20.76 29.84 -8.01
C SER A 95 -21.75 28.91 -7.30
N ASN A 96 -22.10 27.77 -7.91
CA ASN A 96 -22.98 26.79 -7.30
C ASN A 96 -22.33 26.03 -6.13
N MET A 97 -21.00 25.93 -6.07
CA MET A 97 -20.28 25.39 -4.90
C MET A 97 -20.46 26.24 -3.64
N GLU A 98 -20.84 27.51 -3.79
CA GLU A 98 -21.14 28.45 -2.70
C GLU A 98 -22.65 28.59 -2.43
N SER A 99 -23.47 27.79 -3.11
CA SER A 99 -24.93 27.82 -2.96
C SER A 99 -25.38 27.50 -1.55
N GLN A 100 -26.51 28.04 -1.11
CA GLN A 100 -27.14 27.64 0.16
C GLN A 100 -27.77 26.25 0.10
N ASN A 101 -27.92 25.66 -1.09
CA ASN A 101 -28.43 24.31 -1.27
C ASN A 101 -27.31 23.28 -1.25
N ASP A 102 -27.26 22.46 -0.19
CA ASP A 102 -26.24 21.43 0.07
C ASP A 102 -26.12 20.44 -1.09
N GLN A 103 -27.25 19.95 -1.61
CA GLN A 103 -27.26 19.00 -2.73
C GLN A 103 -26.67 19.64 -4.00
N LEU A 104 -26.98 20.91 -4.26
CA LEU A 104 -26.42 21.63 -5.40
C LEU A 104 -24.90 21.87 -5.23
N ARG A 105 -24.44 22.17 -4.01
CA ARG A 105 -23.00 22.31 -3.71
C ARG A 105 -22.23 21.03 -4.00
N ASP A 106 -22.72 19.89 -3.48
CA ASP A 106 -22.05 18.60 -3.65
C ASP A 106 -22.02 18.15 -5.12
N VAL A 107 -23.17 18.21 -5.82
CA VAL A 107 -23.23 17.84 -7.26
C VAL A 107 -22.37 18.77 -8.11
N SER A 108 -22.36 20.08 -7.82
CA SER A 108 -21.55 21.04 -8.57
C SER A 108 -20.05 20.88 -8.33
N SER A 109 -19.65 20.45 -7.12
CA SER A 109 -18.25 20.15 -6.81
C SER A 109 -17.73 18.96 -7.61
N ILE A 110 -18.53 17.90 -7.73
CA ILE A 110 -18.22 16.72 -8.54
C ILE A 110 -18.23 17.07 -10.03
N ALA A 111 -19.20 17.88 -10.47
CA ALA A 111 -19.28 18.40 -11.84
C ALA A 111 -18.03 19.21 -12.20
N LEU A 112 -17.60 20.12 -11.33
CA LEU A 112 -16.40 20.92 -11.56
C LEU A 112 -15.17 20.04 -11.65
N LYS A 113 -15.00 19.07 -10.73
CA LYS A 113 -13.91 18.10 -10.80
C LYS A 113 -13.89 17.32 -12.11
N THR A 114 -15.06 16.89 -12.59
CA THR A 114 -15.21 16.19 -13.87
C THR A 114 -14.79 17.09 -15.03
N VAL A 115 -15.28 18.34 -15.08
CA VAL A 115 -14.93 19.32 -16.12
C VAL A 115 -13.44 19.65 -16.13
N MET A 116 -12.85 19.87 -14.95
CA MET A 116 -11.43 20.22 -14.84
C MET A 116 -10.51 19.05 -15.21
N ALA A 117 -10.91 17.80 -14.91
CA ALA A 117 -10.19 16.61 -15.32
C ALA A 117 -10.18 16.42 -16.85
N GLU A 118 -11.23 16.87 -17.53
CA GLU A 118 -11.38 16.74 -18.99
C GLU A 118 -10.79 17.88 -19.80
N LEU A 119 -10.24 18.93 -19.17
CA LEU A 119 -9.58 20.01 -19.91
C LEU A 119 -8.52 19.44 -20.87
N PRO A 120 -8.41 19.94 -22.12
CA PRO A 120 -7.41 19.46 -23.06
C PRO A 120 -5.99 19.55 -22.48
N GLY A 121 -5.20 18.48 -22.68
CA GLY A 121 -3.81 18.43 -22.28
C GLY A 121 -2.95 19.45 -23.05
N GLY A 122 -1.91 19.96 -22.39
CA GLY A 122 -1.06 21.02 -22.93
C GLY A 122 -1.60 22.43 -22.69
N ALA A 123 -0.77 23.44 -22.98
CA ALA A 123 -1.07 24.85 -22.72
C ALA A 123 -2.03 25.48 -23.76
N SER A 124 -3.17 24.83 -24.01
CA SER A 124 -4.22 25.46 -24.82
C SER A 124 -4.68 26.74 -24.15
N SER A 125 -4.91 27.81 -24.92
CA SER A 125 -5.35 29.10 -24.38
C SER A 125 -6.62 28.97 -23.52
N SER A 126 -7.54 28.09 -23.91
CA SER A 126 -8.78 27.80 -23.17
C SER A 126 -8.50 27.14 -21.82
N SER A 127 -7.60 26.15 -21.77
CA SER A 127 -7.21 25.49 -20.51
C SER A 127 -6.55 26.49 -19.56
N VAL A 128 -5.67 27.36 -20.06
CA VAL A 128 -5.01 28.41 -19.26
C VAL A 128 -6.04 29.36 -18.65
N LEU A 129 -6.98 29.84 -19.45
CA LEU A 129 -8.02 30.77 -19.00
C LEU A 129 -8.91 30.15 -17.92
N CYS A 130 -9.35 28.91 -18.13
CA CYS A 130 -10.18 28.19 -17.16
C CYS A 130 -9.45 27.98 -15.83
N VAL A 131 -8.19 27.51 -15.88
CA VAL A 131 -7.40 27.29 -14.66
C VAL A 131 -7.17 28.59 -13.90
N LYS A 132 -6.82 29.68 -14.59
CA LYS A 132 -6.63 31.00 -13.95
C LYS A 132 -7.91 31.56 -13.32
N ARG A 133 -9.08 31.22 -13.87
CA ARG A 133 -10.39 31.66 -13.37
C ARG A 133 -10.85 30.85 -12.15
N VAL A 134 -10.58 29.55 -12.14
CA VAL A 134 -10.98 28.62 -11.07
C VAL A 134 -10.08 28.72 -9.85
N LEU A 135 -8.76 28.83 -10.06
CA LEU A 135 -7.79 28.73 -8.99
C LEU A 135 -8.05 29.69 -7.81
N PRO A 136 -8.34 30.99 -8.02
CA PRO A 136 -8.61 31.91 -6.91
C PRO A 136 -9.81 31.49 -6.06
N ARG A 137 -10.89 31.01 -6.70
CA ARG A 137 -12.10 30.54 -6.02
C ARG A 137 -11.85 29.27 -5.21
N LEU A 138 -11.04 28.35 -5.75
CA LEU A 138 -10.64 27.15 -5.02
C LEU A 138 -9.78 27.50 -3.79
N THR A 139 -8.81 28.41 -3.94
CA THR A 139 -7.98 28.84 -2.81
C THR A 139 -8.79 29.56 -1.75
N GLU A 140 -9.72 30.44 -2.15
CA GLU A 140 -10.63 31.13 -1.24
C GLU A 140 -11.56 30.14 -0.49
N GLY A 141 -12.10 29.14 -1.19
CA GLY A 141 -12.93 28.09 -0.58
C GLY A 141 -12.23 27.27 0.51
N LEU A 142 -10.89 27.25 0.52
CA LEU A 142 -10.10 26.62 1.58
C LEU A 142 -9.79 27.55 2.76
N CYS A 143 -9.89 28.88 2.61
CA CYS A 143 -9.51 29.84 3.66
C CYS A 143 -10.36 29.72 4.94
N VAL A 144 -9.85 30.27 6.07
CA VAL A 144 -10.51 30.18 7.39
C VAL A 144 -11.87 30.85 7.41
N GLU A 145 -11.97 31.99 6.74
CA GLU A 145 -13.17 32.82 6.66
C GLU A 145 -14.24 32.20 5.76
N SER A 146 -13.88 31.19 4.98
CA SER A 146 -14.82 30.51 4.10
C SER A 146 -15.76 29.60 4.89
N LYS A 147 -17.07 29.85 4.68
CA LYS A 147 -18.18 29.01 5.17
C LYS A 147 -18.33 27.70 4.39
N THR A 148 -17.39 27.37 3.49
CA THR A 148 -17.43 26.13 2.71
C THR A 148 -17.33 24.89 3.60
N ASP A 149 -18.24 23.94 3.38
CA ASP A 149 -18.31 22.69 4.11
C ASP A 149 -17.11 21.79 3.87
N ALA A 150 -16.89 20.87 4.80
CA ALA A 150 -15.77 19.94 4.71
C ALA A 150 -15.91 18.96 3.51
N SER A 151 -17.12 18.63 3.02
CA SER A 151 -17.30 17.81 1.79
C SER A 151 -16.77 18.55 0.56
N VAL A 152 -17.16 19.81 0.40
CA VAL A 152 -16.73 20.66 -0.71
C VAL A 152 -15.22 20.94 -0.64
N LYS A 153 -14.66 21.20 0.55
CA LYS A 153 -13.21 21.36 0.74
C LYS A 153 -12.41 20.13 0.30
N LEU A 154 -12.94 18.93 0.52
CA LEU A 154 -12.32 17.70 0.04
C LEU A 154 -12.27 17.68 -1.49
N GLU A 155 -13.37 18.03 -2.18
CA GLU A 155 -13.38 18.09 -3.65
C GLU A 155 -12.49 19.22 -4.19
N ILE A 156 -12.43 20.37 -3.51
CA ILE A 156 -11.49 21.45 -3.85
C ILE A 156 -10.04 20.96 -3.81
N LEU A 157 -9.63 20.24 -2.76
CA LEU A 157 -8.27 19.69 -2.66
C LEU A 157 -7.96 18.69 -3.77
N ASP A 158 -8.92 17.87 -4.19
CA ASP A 158 -8.76 16.95 -5.32
C ASP A 158 -8.63 17.68 -6.65
N ILE A 159 -9.45 18.72 -6.86
CA ILE A 159 -9.37 19.56 -8.06
C ILE A 159 -8.00 20.24 -8.10
N LEU A 160 -7.58 20.90 -7.01
CA LEU A 160 -6.25 21.52 -6.91
C LEU A 160 -5.14 20.53 -7.20
N SER A 161 -5.19 19.32 -6.63
CA SER A 161 -4.22 18.26 -6.87
C SER A 161 -4.12 17.91 -8.36
N ASN A 162 -5.25 17.73 -9.04
CA ASN A 162 -5.29 17.44 -10.47
C ASN A 162 -4.73 18.60 -11.30
N LEU A 163 -5.09 19.84 -10.95
CA LEU A 163 -4.61 21.04 -11.65
C LEU A 163 -3.11 21.23 -11.50
N ILE A 164 -2.57 21.06 -10.29
CA ILE A 164 -1.13 21.16 -10.02
C ILE A 164 -0.38 20.09 -10.80
N PHE A 165 -0.85 18.83 -10.74
CA PHE A 165 -0.21 17.70 -11.43
C PHE A 165 -0.15 17.91 -12.94
N ARG A 166 -1.24 18.38 -13.56
CA ARG A 166 -1.35 18.52 -15.02
C ARG A 166 -0.74 19.81 -15.55
N PHE A 167 -0.86 20.91 -14.81
CA PHE A 167 -0.62 22.26 -15.31
C PHE A 167 0.40 23.07 -14.52
N GLY A 168 0.87 22.57 -13.37
CA GLY A 168 1.79 23.28 -12.49
C GLY A 168 3.05 23.76 -13.20
N ARG A 169 3.62 22.95 -14.10
CA ARG A 169 4.85 23.31 -14.85
C ARG A 169 4.62 24.29 -16.00
N SER A 170 3.38 24.51 -16.42
CA SER A 170 3.06 25.22 -17.66
C SER A 170 2.45 26.60 -17.46
N PHE A 171 1.67 26.81 -16.39
CA PHE A 171 0.79 28.00 -16.29
C PHE A 171 1.28 29.08 -15.32
N GLY A 172 2.41 28.88 -14.64
CA GLY A 172 2.93 29.83 -13.65
C GLY A 172 1.90 30.12 -12.57
N LEU A 173 1.37 29.06 -11.95
CA LEU A 173 0.35 29.17 -10.90
C LEU A 173 0.93 29.92 -9.69
N ASN A 174 0.07 30.63 -8.95
CA ASN A 174 0.48 31.30 -7.72
C ASN A 174 0.66 30.28 -6.59
N PHE A 175 1.84 29.67 -6.55
CA PHE A 175 2.15 28.63 -5.57
C PHE A 175 2.14 29.13 -4.13
N GLU A 176 2.36 30.44 -3.88
CA GLU A 176 2.32 31.05 -2.54
C GLU A 176 0.91 31.24 -1.96
N GLU A 177 -0.13 31.21 -2.79
CA GLU A 177 -1.51 31.20 -2.29
C GLU A 177 -2.01 29.76 -2.12
N ILE A 178 -1.62 28.88 -3.05
CA ILE A 178 -1.93 27.45 -3.00
C ILE A 178 -1.32 26.80 -1.75
N ASP A 179 -0.03 27.04 -1.47
CA ASP A 179 0.64 26.43 -0.33
C ASP A 179 -0.02 26.89 0.99
N LYS A 180 -0.29 28.19 1.17
CA LYS A 180 -0.99 28.74 2.34
C LYS A 180 -2.35 28.09 2.54
N ALA A 181 -3.14 27.96 1.47
CA ALA A 181 -4.46 27.33 1.52
C ALA A 181 -4.39 25.83 1.91
N ILE A 182 -3.43 25.09 1.36
CA ILE A 182 -3.22 23.67 1.69
C ILE A 182 -2.75 23.49 3.14
N PHE A 183 -1.78 24.29 3.59
CA PHE A 183 -1.28 24.22 4.96
C PHE A 183 -2.37 24.49 5.99
N LEU A 184 -3.28 25.42 5.72
CA LEU A 184 -4.40 25.69 6.59
C LEU A 184 -5.31 24.46 6.82
N GLN A 185 -5.41 23.59 5.81
CA GLN A 185 -6.22 22.37 5.92
C GLN A 185 -5.48 21.23 6.65
N LEU A 186 -4.14 21.25 6.72
CA LEU A 186 -3.37 20.22 7.43
C LEU A 186 -3.63 20.22 8.93
N GLU A 187 -4.01 21.36 9.50
CA GLU A 187 -4.23 21.51 10.94
C GLU A 187 -5.69 21.29 11.36
N LYS A 188 -6.61 21.02 10.41
CA LYS A 188 -8.05 20.81 10.71
C LYS A 188 -8.32 19.43 11.28
N GLU A 189 -9.26 19.30 12.23
CA GLU A 189 -9.52 18.03 12.94
C GLU A 189 -9.89 16.85 12.03
N ARG A 190 -10.56 17.09 10.89
CA ARG A 190 -11.00 16.02 9.98
C ARG A 190 -9.82 15.37 9.26
N GLN A 191 -9.50 14.13 9.60
CA GLN A 191 -8.38 13.36 9.03
C GLN A 191 -8.40 13.24 7.49
N ALA A 192 -9.59 13.19 6.88
CA ALA A 192 -9.72 13.15 5.42
C ALA A 192 -9.17 14.42 4.74
N LEU A 193 -9.35 15.61 5.35
CA LEU A 193 -8.79 16.87 4.84
C LEU A 193 -7.27 16.83 4.93
N ARG A 194 -6.73 16.42 6.07
CA ARG A 194 -5.28 16.28 6.29
C ARG A 194 -4.64 15.39 5.22
N LYS A 195 -5.22 14.21 4.95
CA LYS A 195 -4.72 13.28 3.93
C LYS A 195 -4.76 13.86 2.52
N ARG A 196 -5.86 14.50 2.10
CA ARG A 196 -5.96 15.14 0.77
C ARG A 196 -5.01 16.33 0.64
N SER A 197 -4.78 17.07 1.72
CA SER A 197 -3.78 18.15 1.75
C SER A 197 -2.35 17.66 1.60
N ILE A 198 -1.97 16.56 2.27
CA ILE A 198 -0.65 15.94 2.08
C ILE A 198 -0.48 15.49 0.62
N HIS A 199 -1.53 14.91 0.02
CA HIS A 199 -1.51 14.52 -1.38
C HIS A 199 -1.32 15.73 -2.32
N ALA A 200 -2.05 16.82 -2.08
CA ALA A 200 -1.90 18.07 -2.83
C ALA A 200 -0.49 18.68 -2.69
N LEU A 201 0.06 18.70 -1.46
CA LEU A 201 1.46 19.11 -1.23
C LEU A 201 2.43 18.25 -2.04
N GLY A 202 2.18 16.94 -2.11
CA GLY A 202 2.99 16.01 -2.90
C GLY A 202 3.08 16.39 -4.38
N PHE A 203 2.01 16.86 -5.01
CA PHE A 203 2.07 17.38 -6.37
C PHE A 203 2.70 18.77 -6.45
N LEU A 204 2.45 19.62 -5.45
CA LEU A 204 2.99 20.97 -5.40
C LEU A 204 4.53 20.96 -5.37
N VAL A 205 5.11 20.14 -4.48
CA VAL A 205 6.57 20.07 -4.32
C VAL A 205 7.31 19.54 -5.55
N ASP A 206 6.62 18.87 -6.48
CA ASP A 206 7.18 18.39 -7.74
C ASP A 206 7.31 19.51 -8.81
N VAL A 207 6.52 20.58 -8.69
CA VAL A 207 6.46 21.64 -9.72
C VAL A 207 7.06 22.97 -9.28
N VAL A 208 7.25 23.20 -7.97
CA VAL A 208 7.79 24.45 -7.43
C VAL A 208 9.32 24.55 -7.53
N SER A 209 9.82 25.79 -7.53
CA SER A 209 11.26 26.11 -7.50
C SER A 209 11.97 25.58 -6.24
N ASN A 210 13.30 25.52 -6.25
CA ASN A 210 14.12 25.13 -5.10
C ASN A 210 13.87 26.00 -3.87
N GLU A 211 13.87 27.32 -4.04
CA GLU A 211 13.61 28.24 -2.93
C GLU A 211 12.22 28.03 -2.29
N HIS A 212 11.19 27.82 -3.10
CA HIS A 212 9.83 27.62 -2.59
C HIS A 212 9.67 26.23 -1.93
N TYR A 213 10.30 25.19 -2.49
CA TYR A 213 10.36 23.88 -1.85
C TYR A 213 11.02 23.93 -0.48
N ASP A 214 12.14 24.62 -0.36
CA ASP A 214 12.85 24.76 0.92
C ASP A 214 11.95 25.44 1.95
N LYS A 215 11.19 26.48 1.55
CA LYS A 215 10.18 27.13 2.41
C LYS A 215 9.09 26.15 2.87
N ILE A 216 8.56 25.31 1.97
CA ILE A 216 7.54 24.29 2.30
C ILE A 216 8.11 23.28 3.31
N VAL A 217 9.30 22.75 3.07
CA VAL A 217 9.91 21.74 3.95
C VAL A 217 10.26 22.33 5.31
N GLN A 218 10.80 23.55 5.34
CA GLN A 218 11.07 24.28 6.59
C GLN A 218 9.79 24.52 7.39
N LYS A 219 8.67 24.87 6.73
CA LYS A 219 7.39 25.02 7.41
C LYS A 219 6.90 23.72 8.06
N ILE A 220 7.18 22.56 7.46
CA ILE A 220 6.86 21.25 8.05
C ILE A 220 7.77 20.95 9.24
N LEU A 221 9.07 21.24 9.15
CA LEU A 221 10.01 21.10 10.26
C LEU A 221 9.58 21.96 11.46
N THR A 222 9.25 23.23 11.22
CA THR A 222 8.73 24.13 12.26
C THR A 222 7.42 23.59 12.84
N GLY A 223 6.51 23.11 11.99
CA GLY A 223 5.25 22.49 12.43
C GLY A 223 5.46 21.30 13.37
N CYS A 224 6.44 20.43 13.08
CA CYS A 224 6.84 19.35 13.98
C CYS A 224 7.35 19.87 15.34
N ALA A 225 8.14 20.95 15.35
CA ALA A 225 8.68 21.52 16.58
C ALA A 225 7.61 22.20 17.44
N GLU A 226 6.72 22.99 16.83
CA GLU A 226 5.68 23.75 17.52
C GLU A 226 4.55 22.87 18.06
N ASN A 227 4.24 21.75 17.39
CA ASN A 227 3.19 20.82 17.77
C ASN A 227 3.68 19.64 18.60
N ALA A 228 4.87 19.73 19.22
CA ALA A 228 5.44 18.67 20.05
C ALA A 228 4.51 18.15 21.17
N LYS A 229 3.55 18.98 21.62
CA LYS A 229 2.56 18.63 22.64
C LYS A 229 1.19 18.22 22.09
N ASN A 230 0.94 18.38 20.79
CA ASN A 230 -0.32 18.01 20.14
C ASN A 230 -0.05 16.85 19.19
N SER A 231 -0.22 15.62 19.68
CA SER A 231 0.16 14.42 18.94
C SER A 231 -0.59 14.29 17.61
N ASN A 232 -1.86 14.69 17.52
CA ASN A 232 -2.63 14.64 16.26
C ASN A 232 -2.00 15.50 15.16
N ASN A 233 -1.66 16.75 15.49
CA ASN A 233 -0.99 17.66 14.55
C ASN A 233 0.41 17.17 14.23
N LEU A 234 1.16 16.71 15.24
CA LEU A 234 2.50 16.17 15.06
C LEU A 234 2.52 15.00 14.07
N ARG A 235 1.60 14.03 14.25
CA ARG A 235 1.38 12.90 13.32
C ARG A 235 1.14 13.36 11.90
N THR A 236 0.47 14.49 11.73
CA THR A 236 0.16 15.06 10.42
C THR A 236 1.39 15.65 9.75
N TYR A 237 2.24 16.37 10.49
CA TYR A 237 3.50 16.88 9.93
C TYR A 237 4.49 15.76 9.63
N VAL A 238 4.57 14.72 10.48
CA VAL A 238 5.35 13.50 10.19
C VAL A 238 4.85 12.86 8.88
N SER A 239 3.53 12.72 8.72
CA SER A 239 2.93 12.20 7.49
C SER A 239 3.17 13.10 6.27
N ALA A 240 3.19 14.43 6.46
CA ALA A 240 3.49 15.40 5.41
C ALA A 240 4.95 15.28 4.95
N ALA A 241 5.90 15.15 5.88
CA ALA A 241 7.31 14.90 5.57
C ALA A 241 7.49 13.60 4.77
N THR A 242 6.81 12.52 5.18
CA THR A 242 6.76 11.26 4.45
C THR A 242 6.19 11.43 3.04
N GLY A 243 5.09 12.17 2.89
CA GLY A 243 4.46 12.46 1.60
C GLY A 243 5.38 13.25 0.65
N ILE A 244 6.08 14.27 1.16
CA ILE A 244 7.03 15.06 0.37
C ILE A 244 8.22 14.22 -0.06
N CYS A 245 8.78 13.40 0.83
CA CYS A 245 9.85 12.48 0.49
C CYS A 245 9.42 11.50 -0.62
N LYS A 246 8.17 11.00 -0.57
CA LYS A 246 7.60 10.17 -1.64
C LYS A 246 7.54 10.93 -2.96
N SER A 247 7.17 12.20 -2.98
CA SER A 247 7.08 12.96 -4.23
C SER A 247 8.44 13.40 -4.78
N SER A 248 9.36 13.86 -3.93
CA SER A 248 10.62 14.43 -4.37
C SER A 248 11.78 14.07 -3.43
N SER A 249 12.22 12.82 -3.49
CA SER A 249 13.22 12.27 -2.56
C SER A 249 14.60 12.91 -2.70
N ALA A 250 15.07 13.17 -3.94
CA ALA A 250 16.37 13.78 -4.19
C ALA A 250 16.49 15.18 -3.56
N ARG A 251 15.39 15.97 -3.62
CA ARG A 251 15.32 17.27 -2.96
C ARG A 251 15.10 17.10 -1.46
N PHE A 252 14.36 16.10 -1.00
CA PHE A 252 14.13 15.90 0.44
C PHE A 252 15.39 15.46 1.20
N ALA A 253 16.30 14.74 0.54
CA ALA A 253 17.47 14.10 1.16
C ALA A 253 18.32 15.04 2.04
N HIS A 254 18.53 16.29 1.62
CA HIS A 254 19.36 17.24 2.38
C HIS A 254 18.71 17.71 3.70
N PHE A 255 17.42 17.48 3.89
CA PHE A 255 16.71 17.77 5.14
C PHE A 255 16.67 16.59 6.12
N LEU A 256 17.09 15.37 5.70
CA LEU A 256 17.10 14.19 6.57
C LEU A 256 17.86 14.39 7.89
N PRO A 257 19.02 15.09 7.95
CA PRO A 257 19.70 15.35 9.21
C PRO A 257 18.89 16.15 10.24
N GLN A 258 17.82 16.84 9.82
CA GLN A 258 16.91 17.56 10.72
C GLN A 258 15.72 16.66 11.11
N PHE A 259 15.13 15.95 10.14
CA PHE A 259 13.96 15.10 10.40
C PHE A 259 14.29 13.84 11.20
N VAL A 260 15.32 13.09 10.80
CA VAL A 260 15.57 11.75 11.35
C VAL A 260 15.85 11.79 12.85
N PRO A 261 16.75 12.64 13.38
CA PRO A 261 16.96 12.74 14.83
C PRO A 261 15.70 13.12 15.59
N GLN A 262 14.92 14.05 15.05
CA GLN A 262 13.67 14.49 15.68
C GLN A 262 12.64 13.36 15.76
N PHE A 263 12.49 12.55 14.71
CA PHE A 263 11.56 11.42 14.70
C PHE A 263 12.03 10.29 15.63
N LEU A 264 13.35 10.09 15.76
CA LEU A 264 13.91 9.14 16.73
C LEU A 264 13.57 9.57 18.17
N VAL A 265 13.63 10.87 18.47
CA VAL A 265 13.20 11.43 19.76
C VAL A 265 11.71 11.22 19.98
N PHE A 266 10.86 11.50 18.98
CA PHE A 266 9.42 11.28 19.07
C PHE A 266 9.06 9.82 19.38
N CYS A 267 9.73 8.88 18.73
CA CYS A 267 9.59 7.46 19.03
C CYS A 267 9.93 7.12 20.50
N LYS A 268 10.97 7.73 21.08
CA LYS A 268 11.48 7.38 22.42
C LYS A 268 10.74 8.09 23.56
N GLU A 269 10.37 9.35 23.36
CA GLU A 269 9.90 10.22 24.44
C GLU A 269 8.39 10.45 24.45
N VAL A 270 7.69 10.25 23.32
CA VAL A 270 6.25 10.50 23.21
C VAL A 270 5.48 9.19 23.30
N ASP A 271 4.59 9.11 24.29
CA ASP A 271 3.72 7.96 24.48
C ASP A 271 2.44 8.05 23.64
N ASP A 272 2.59 7.96 22.32
CA ASP A 272 1.50 7.86 21.34
C ASP A 272 1.85 6.81 20.29
N ASP A 273 1.12 5.70 20.29
CA ASP A 273 1.35 4.57 19.38
C ASP A 273 1.08 4.93 17.91
N GLU A 274 0.13 5.81 17.61
CA GLU A 274 -0.10 6.27 16.25
C GLU A 274 1.03 7.19 15.76
N LEU A 275 1.69 7.92 16.66
CA LEU A 275 2.86 8.72 16.34
C LEU A 275 4.10 7.86 16.14
N LYS A 276 4.32 6.86 17.00
CA LYS A 276 5.38 5.85 16.83
C LYS A 276 5.21 5.13 15.49
N GLU A 277 3.99 4.71 15.14
CA GLU A 277 3.66 4.14 13.83
C GLU A 277 4.03 5.09 12.68
N ALA A 278 3.59 6.36 12.74
CA ALA A 278 3.86 7.34 11.69
C ALA A 278 5.37 7.59 11.49
N CYS A 279 6.15 7.64 12.56
CA CYS A 279 7.61 7.79 12.50
C CYS A 279 8.28 6.55 11.88
N LEU A 280 7.84 5.34 12.25
CA LEU A 280 8.36 4.10 11.67
C LEU A 280 8.06 3.99 10.17
N GLN A 281 6.85 4.37 9.73
CA GLN A 281 6.48 4.45 8.32
C GLN A 281 7.28 5.53 7.57
N ALA A 282 7.63 6.62 8.24
CA ALA A 282 8.53 7.64 7.70
C ALA A 282 9.93 7.06 7.47
N PHE A 283 10.50 6.36 8.45
CA PHE A 283 11.80 5.70 8.31
C PHE A 283 11.80 4.67 7.19
N GLU A 284 10.79 3.79 7.12
CA GLU A 284 10.60 2.84 6.02
C GLU A 284 10.68 3.58 4.67
N THR A 285 9.94 4.68 4.54
CA THR A 285 9.93 5.51 3.33
C THR A 285 11.29 6.11 3.01
N PHE A 286 11.95 6.71 4.00
CA PHE A 286 13.23 7.39 3.81
C PHE A 286 14.33 6.39 3.41
N ILE A 287 14.32 5.18 3.97
CA ILE A 287 15.28 4.11 3.65
C ILE A 287 15.21 3.75 2.16
N TYR A 288 14.01 3.54 1.60
CA TYR A 288 13.90 3.15 0.19
C TYR A 288 13.99 4.33 -0.79
N ARG A 289 13.60 5.54 -0.36
CA ARG A 289 13.60 6.74 -1.22
C ARG A 289 14.93 7.49 -1.23
N CYS A 290 15.69 7.44 -0.14
CA CYS A 290 16.92 8.17 0.11
C CYS A 290 18.03 7.22 0.60
N THR A 291 18.18 6.07 -0.06
CA THR A 291 19.04 4.96 0.41
C THR A 291 20.46 5.40 0.75
N LYS A 292 21.11 6.26 -0.04
CA LYS A 292 22.48 6.70 0.27
C LYS A 292 22.53 7.65 1.47
N ASP A 293 21.59 8.57 1.55
CA ASP A 293 21.55 9.62 2.57
C ASP A 293 21.11 9.11 3.95
N MET A 294 20.44 7.95 4.01
CA MET A 294 20.01 7.32 5.26
C MET A 294 21.12 6.58 6.01
N ILE A 295 22.24 6.26 5.35
CA ILE A 295 23.35 5.47 5.91
C ILE A 295 23.78 5.94 7.33
N PRO A 296 23.96 7.24 7.62
CA PRO A 296 24.41 7.71 8.93
C PRO A 296 23.43 7.42 10.08
N PHE A 297 22.17 7.13 9.78
CA PHE A 297 21.11 6.99 10.79
C PHE A 297 20.69 5.55 11.02
N LEU A 298 21.12 4.61 10.17
CA LEU A 298 20.64 3.24 10.15
C LEU A 298 20.83 2.52 11.49
N ASP A 299 21.93 2.76 12.21
CA ASP A 299 22.21 2.09 13.50
C ASP A 299 21.14 2.42 14.54
N GLN A 300 20.79 3.70 14.64
CA GLN A 300 19.76 4.17 15.57
C GLN A 300 18.37 3.67 15.16
N ILE A 301 18.11 3.56 13.86
CA ILE A 301 16.84 3.03 13.34
C ILE A 301 16.75 1.51 13.62
N VAL A 302 17.84 0.75 13.44
CA VAL A 302 17.89 -0.67 13.80
C VAL A 302 17.65 -0.86 15.30
N GLU A 303 18.26 -0.02 16.15
CA GLU A 303 18.05 -0.05 17.60
C GLU A 303 16.58 0.16 17.97
N ILE A 304 15.96 1.24 17.47
CA ILE A 304 14.54 1.53 17.74
C ILE A 304 13.62 0.42 17.22
N ASN A 305 13.83 -0.05 15.99
CA ASN A 305 13.01 -1.13 15.43
C ASN A 305 13.15 -2.44 16.22
N SER A 306 14.34 -2.71 16.77
CA SER A 306 14.58 -3.89 17.59
C SER A 306 13.82 -3.87 18.91
N GLN A 307 13.49 -2.68 19.41
CA GLN A 307 12.62 -2.47 20.57
C GLN A 307 11.16 -2.60 20.16
N PHE A 308 10.74 -1.88 19.11
CA PHE A 308 9.32 -1.83 18.72
C PHE A 308 8.76 -3.10 18.12
N ILE A 309 9.58 -3.97 17.54
CA ILE A 309 9.09 -5.29 17.12
C ILE A 309 8.69 -6.18 18.31
N LYS A 310 9.14 -5.86 19.53
CA LYS A 310 8.78 -6.54 20.77
C LYS A 310 7.72 -5.79 21.59
N TYR A 311 7.33 -4.59 21.15
CA TYR A 311 6.47 -3.69 21.91
C TYR A 311 5.03 -4.21 21.95
N ASP A 312 4.71 -4.92 23.03
CA ASP A 312 3.40 -5.53 23.29
C ASP A 312 3.06 -5.29 24.77
N PRO A 313 2.84 -4.02 25.19
CA PRO A 313 2.67 -3.67 26.61
C PRO A 313 1.46 -4.36 27.25
N ASN A 314 0.50 -4.80 26.43
CA ASN A 314 -0.74 -5.44 26.86
C ASN A 314 -0.67 -6.97 26.82
N TYR A 315 0.50 -7.56 26.54
CA TYR A 315 0.63 -9.02 26.42
C TYR A 315 1.96 -9.53 26.98
N HIS A 316 1.86 -10.40 27.98
CA HIS A 316 3.01 -11.12 28.51
C HIS A 316 3.15 -12.46 27.80
N TYR A 317 4.30 -12.67 27.16
CA TYR A 317 4.66 -13.99 26.66
C TYR A 317 5.15 -14.83 27.85
N ASP A 318 4.46 -15.91 28.20
CA ASP A 318 4.95 -16.84 29.22
C ASP A 318 6.35 -17.34 28.84
N GLU A 319 7.34 -17.05 29.67
CA GLU A 319 8.75 -17.33 29.37
C GLU A 319 9.07 -18.84 29.39
N GLU A 320 8.14 -19.68 29.89
CA GLU A 320 8.32 -21.12 30.08
C GLU A 320 8.32 -21.95 28.78
N GLU A 321 7.73 -21.47 27.68
CA GLU A 321 7.83 -22.18 26.39
C GLU A 321 9.23 -22.14 25.76
N THR A 322 10.11 -21.26 26.25
CA THR A 322 11.42 -21.02 25.63
C THR A 322 12.52 -21.94 26.15
N ASN A 323 12.32 -22.66 27.26
CA ASN A 323 13.38 -23.43 27.94
C ASN A 323 12.96 -24.78 28.54
N GLY A 324 11.82 -25.34 28.15
CA GLY A 324 11.42 -26.69 28.55
C GLY A 324 11.73 -27.72 27.46
N ASN A 325 12.64 -28.66 27.75
CA ASN A 325 12.65 -29.96 27.07
C ASN A 325 11.24 -30.56 27.15
N MET A 326 10.42 -30.38 26.11
CA MET A 326 9.16 -31.10 25.98
C MET A 326 9.52 -32.58 25.77
N MET A 327 9.50 -33.35 26.87
CA MET A 327 9.51 -34.81 26.79
C MET A 327 8.35 -35.22 25.90
N GLU A 328 8.66 -35.95 24.83
CA GLU A 328 7.65 -36.73 24.12
C GLU A 328 7.13 -37.81 25.09
N THR A 329 5.93 -37.61 25.62
CA THR A 329 5.14 -38.73 26.12
C THR A 329 4.15 -39.12 25.03
N ASP A 330 4.59 -40.11 24.26
CA ASP A 330 3.74 -41.09 23.60
C ASP A 330 3.04 -41.91 24.69
N ASP A 331 1.72 -41.80 24.83
CA ASP A 331 0.88 -42.96 25.11
C ASP A 331 -0.57 -42.69 24.69
N GLY A 332 -1.17 -43.68 24.07
CA GLY A 332 -2.49 -43.62 23.48
C GLY A 332 -3.63 -44.02 24.42
N THR A 333 -4.76 -44.25 23.75
CA THR A 333 -6.00 -44.92 24.20
C THR A 333 -7.09 -44.11 24.91
N ASN A 334 -8.25 -44.14 24.24
CA ASN A 334 -9.63 -44.16 24.71
C ASN A 334 -10.29 -42.87 25.21
N GLY A 335 -11.35 -42.50 24.48
CA GLY A 335 -12.26 -41.43 24.86
C GLY A 335 -13.15 -41.80 26.04
N HIS A 336 -13.55 -40.76 26.75
CA HIS A 336 -14.83 -40.60 27.43
C HIS A 336 -15.20 -39.11 27.36
N ASP A 337 -16.43 -38.86 26.95
CA ASP A 337 -17.16 -37.64 27.25
C ASP A 337 -17.20 -37.47 28.78
N GLU A 338 -16.92 -36.29 29.30
CA GLU A 338 -17.52 -35.78 30.53
C GLU A 338 -17.34 -34.26 30.60
N ASP A 339 -18.45 -33.60 30.92
CA ASP A 339 -18.66 -32.17 31.03
C ASP A 339 -17.81 -31.55 32.16
N GLU A 340 -17.17 -30.41 31.92
CA GLU A 340 -16.69 -29.51 32.99
C GLU A 340 -17.09 -28.05 32.67
N GLU A 341 -18.24 -27.72 33.25
CA GLU A 341 -18.65 -26.49 33.95
C GLU A 341 -17.93 -25.16 33.66
N ASP A 342 -18.78 -24.16 33.40
CA ASP A 342 -18.53 -22.72 33.43
C ASP A 342 -17.72 -22.29 34.66
N ASP A 343 -16.54 -21.72 34.43
CA ASP A 343 -15.93 -20.72 35.32
C ASP A 343 -15.93 -19.38 34.59
N GLU A 344 -17.03 -18.64 34.75
CA GLU A 344 -17.12 -17.20 34.48
C GLU A 344 -16.16 -16.47 35.42
N GLY A 345 -14.87 -16.49 35.08
CA GLY A 345 -13.87 -15.61 35.63
C GLY A 345 -14.04 -14.21 35.05
N ASP A 346 -14.85 -13.40 35.74
CA ASP A 346 -14.92 -11.95 35.64
C ASP A 346 -13.50 -11.34 35.67
N GLY A 347 -12.97 -11.08 34.49
CA GLY A 347 -11.73 -10.37 34.26
C GLY A 347 -12.05 -9.22 33.34
N ASP A 348 -12.53 -8.13 33.95
CA ASP A 348 -12.62 -6.77 33.43
C ASP A 348 -12.44 -6.69 31.92
N GLU A 349 -13.56 -6.54 31.22
CA GLU A 349 -13.70 -6.22 29.79
C GLU A 349 -12.83 -4.98 29.46
N TYR A 350 -11.52 -5.17 29.27
CA TYR A 350 -10.64 -4.16 28.71
C TYR A 350 -11.12 -3.94 27.29
N SER A 351 -11.67 -2.75 27.04
CA SER A 351 -12.14 -2.33 25.73
C SER A 351 -11.01 -2.50 24.69
N ASP A 352 -11.14 -3.54 23.86
CA ASP A 352 -10.25 -3.92 22.75
C ASP A 352 -10.13 -2.83 21.67
N ASP A 353 -10.91 -1.73 21.78
CA ASP A 353 -10.93 -0.64 20.82
C ASP A 353 -9.69 0.29 20.88
N ASP A 354 -8.88 0.23 21.96
CA ASP A 354 -7.76 1.16 22.19
C ASP A 354 -6.34 0.54 22.05
N ASP A 355 -6.17 -0.79 21.90
CA ASP A 355 -4.83 -1.38 21.71
C ASP A 355 -4.30 -1.15 20.28
N LEU A 356 -3.50 -0.09 20.12
CA LEU A 356 -2.83 0.23 18.86
C LEU A 356 -1.37 -0.25 18.81
N SER A 357 -0.89 -0.97 19.82
CA SER A 357 0.50 -1.44 19.91
C SER A 357 0.87 -2.36 18.74
N TRP A 358 -0.10 -3.11 18.22
CA TRP A 358 0.10 -3.98 17.05
C TRP A 358 0.46 -3.18 15.79
N LYS A 359 -0.06 -1.96 15.61
CA LYS A 359 0.30 -1.10 14.47
C LYS A 359 1.76 -0.66 14.55
N VAL A 360 2.25 -0.39 15.76
CA VAL A 360 3.67 -0.09 16.01
C VAL A 360 4.54 -1.29 15.65
N ARG A 361 4.21 -2.49 16.14
CA ARG A 361 4.95 -3.73 15.80
C ARG A 361 4.94 -4.00 14.29
N ARG A 362 3.80 -3.78 13.64
CA ARG A 362 3.64 -3.94 12.19
C ARG A 362 4.51 -2.96 11.40
N ALA A 363 4.48 -1.68 11.75
CA ALA A 363 5.30 -0.66 11.11
C ALA A 363 6.80 -0.93 11.33
N ALA A 364 7.18 -1.43 12.51
CA ALA A 364 8.54 -1.84 12.79
C ALA A 364 8.98 -3.01 11.90
N ALA A 365 8.15 -4.05 11.74
CA ALA A 365 8.46 -5.19 10.87
C ALA A 365 8.69 -4.76 9.40
N LYS A 366 7.88 -3.83 8.87
CA LYS A 366 8.06 -3.27 7.52
C LYS A 366 9.31 -2.40 7.38
N CYS A 367 9.60 -1.60 8.40
CA CYS A 367 10.83 -0.81 8.42
C CYS A 367 12.08 -1.72 8.47
N VAL A 368 12.02 -2.82 9.22
CA VAL A 368 13.05 -3.89 9.21
C VAL A 368 13.19 -4.52 7.82
N GLU A 369 12.09 -4.84 7.14
CA GLU A 369 12.12 -5.35 5.76
C GLU A 369 12.81 -4.34 4.81
N ALA A 370 12.51 -3.05 4.94
CA ALA A 370 13.14 -1.99 4.17
C ALA A 370 14.66 -1.88 4.45
N LEU A 371 15.07 -1.92 5.72
CA LEU A 371 16.49 -1.93 6.11
C LEU A 371 17.25 -3.05 5.38
N ILE A 372 16.71 -4.27 5.42
CA ILE A 372 17.32 -5.44 4.79
C ILE A 372 17.34 -5.32 3.27
N THR A 373 16.24 -4.87 2.67
CA THR A 373 16.07 -4.85 1.22
C THR A 373 16.93 -3.79 0.54
N TYR A 374 17.05 -2.61 1.14
CA TYR A 374 17.72 -1.47 0.52
C TYR A 374 19.17 -1.27 1.01
N HIS A 375 19.61 -2.00 2.04
CA HIS A 375 21.01 -1.98 2.51
C HIS A 375 21.65 -3.37 2.57
N PRO A 376 21.75 -4.09 1.43
CA PRO A 376 22.31 -5.44 1.39
C PRO A 376 23.80 -5.49 1.80
N SER A 377 24.53 -4.38 1.75
CA SER A 377 25.91 -4.31 2.24
C SER A 377 26.04 -4.60 3.75
N ARG A 378 24.96 -4.45 4.51
CA ARG A 378 24.90 -4.71 5.96
C ARG A 378 24.31 -6.07 6.31
N LEU A 379 24.13 -6.94 5.32
CA LEU A 379 23.48 -8.24 5.50
C LEU A 379 24.09 -9.11 6.63
N PRO A 380 25.43 -9.20 6.82
CA PRO A 380 26.00 -9.97 7.94
C PRO A 380 25.55 -9.44 9.31
N GLU A 381 25.46 -8.13 9.46
CA GLU A 381 25.01 -7.49 10.70
C GLU A 381 23.52 -7.67 10.91
N HIS A 382 22.71 -7.54 9.84
CA HIS A 382 21.29 -7.81 9.87
C HIS A 382 21.01 -9.25 10.30
N TYR A 383 21.74 -10.25 9.78
CA TYR A 383 21.62 -11.63 10.25
C TYR A 383 22.02 -11.80 11.72
N ARG A 384 23.02 -11.06 12.21
CA ARG A 384 23.46 -11.13 13.60
C ARG A 384 22.44 -10.56 14.58
N VAL A 385 21.83 -9.43 14.23
CA VAL A 385 20.95 -8.66 15.13
C VAL A 385 19.48 -8.99 14.87
N LEU A 386 19.03 -8.87 13.63
CA LEU A 386 17.61 -8.98 13.24
C LEU A 386 17.19 -10.43 13.02
N GLY A 387 18.10 -11.31 12.56
CA GLY A 387 17.80 -12.73 12.34
C GLY A 387 17.22 -13.45 13.57
N PRO A 388 17.96 -13.57 14.68
CA PRO A 388 17.47 -14.21 15.90
C PRO A 388 16.25 -13.50 16.49
N LEU A 389 16.22 -12.17 16.39
CA LEU A 389 15.11 -11.35 16.85
C LEU A 389 13.81 -11.70 16.13
N LEU A 390 13.83 -11.74 14.79
CA LEU A 390 12.68 -12.10 13.97
C LEU A 390 12.22 -13.53 14.23
N ILE A 391 13.15 -14.50 14.29
CA ILE A 391 12.83 -15.91 14.60
C ILE A 391 12.10 -16.01 15.94
N ASN A 392 12.61 -15.35 16.98
CA ASN A 392 11.99 -15.35 18.30
C ASN A 392 10.61 -14.66 18.32
N ARG A 393 10.30 -13.84 17.32
CA ARG A 393 9.00 -13.16 17.17
C ARG A 393 8.02 -13.87 16.24
N PHE A 394 8.34 -15.06 15.72
CA PHE A 394 7.37 -15.86 14.96
C PHE A 394 6.16 -16.29 15.81
N LYS A 395 6.28 -16.22 17.15
CA LYS A 395 5.20 -16.43 18.13
C LYS A 395 4.21 -15.27 18.27
N GLU A 396 4.31 -14.23 17.45
CA GLU A 396 3.40 -13.07 17.45
C GLU A 396 1.92 -13.50 17.47
N ARG A 397 1.08 -12.88 18.31
CA ARG A 397 -0.36 -13.19 18.38
C ARG A 397 -1.14 -12.57 17.22
N GLU A 398 -0.75 -11.37 16.79
CA GLU A 398 -1.42 -10.63 15.73
C GLU A 398 -1.01 -11.12 14.35
N ASP A 399 -1.93 -11.75 13.65
CA ASP A 399 -1.72 -12.33 12.32
C ASP A 399 -1.07 -11.36 11.33
N ASN A 400 -1.59 -10.13 11.24
CA ASN A 400 -1.08 -9.12 10.31
C ASN A 400 0.37 -8.73 10.62
N VAL A 401 0.72 -8.62 11.90
CA VAL A 401 2.08 -8.34 12.37
C VAL A 401 2.98 -9.54 12.05
N LYS A 402 2.51 -10.75 12.35
CA LYS A 402 3.22 -12.01 12.06
C LYS A 402 3.57 -12.16 10.58
N TYR A 403 2.64 -11.84 9.68
CA TYR A 403 2.91 -11.90 8.24
C TYR A 403 4.02 -10.92 7.83
N ASP A 404 4.01 -9.69 8.35
CA ASP A 404 5.05 -8.70 8.07
C ASP A 404 6.41 -9.14 8.69
N ILE A 405 6.43 -9.82 9.84
CA ILE A 405 7.64 -10.43 10.43
C ILE A 405 8.21 -11.55 9.52
N PHE A 406 7.35 -12.42 8.99
CA PHE A 406 7.77 -13.43 8.02
C PHE A 406 8.33 -12.81 6.74
N GLN A 407 7.76 -11.69 6.28
CA GLN A 407 8.26 -10.98 5.10
C GLN A 407 9.62 -10.34 5.35
N ALA A 408 9.83 -9.75 6.53
CA ALA A 408 11.13 -9.24 6.94
C ALA A 408 12.22 -10.34 6.94
N TYR A 409 11.93 -11.53 7.49
CA TYR A 409 12.88 -12.64 7.41
C TYR A 409 13.04 -13.18 5.97
N THR A 410 11.95 -13.21 5.20
CA THR A 410 12.00 -13.58 3.78
C THR A 410 12.90 -12.62 2.99
N ALA A 411 12.94 -11.33 3.34
CA ALA A 411 13.86 -10.37 2.73
C ALA A 411 15.33 -10.74 3.00
N LEU A 412 15.68 -11.21 4.20
CA LEU A 412 17.04 -11.72 4.49
C LEU A 412 17.41 -12.84 3.51
N LEU A 413 16.53 -13.82 3.37
CA LEU A 413 16.75 -14.97 2.49
C LEU A 413 16.81 -14.58 1.01
N LYS A 414 15.97 -13.62 0.58
CA LYS A 414 16.01 -13.08 -0.77
C LYS A 414 17.33 -12.36 -1.05
N GLN A 415 17.82 -11.54 -0.13
CA GLN A 415 19.10 -10.85 -0.30
C GLN A 415 20.28 -11.84 -0.30
N THR A 416 20.26 -12.85 0.57
CA THR A 416 21.26 -13.93 0.56
C THR A 416 21.26 -14.68 -0.77
N ARG A 417 20.09 -14.95 -1.34
CA ARG A 417 19.98 -15.58 -2.66
C ARG A 417 20.62 -14.74 -3.76
N GLN A 418 20.57 -13.41 -3.69
CA GLN A 418 21.22 -12.53 -4.69
C GLN A 418 22.75 -12.60 -4.66
N LEU A 419 23.35 -13.21 -3.63
CA LEU A 419 24.79 -13.48 -3.57
C LEU A 419 25.19 -14.70 -4.41
N LEU A 420 24.22 -15.49 -4.87
CA LEU A 420 24.46 -16.69 -5.68
C LEU A 420 24.44 -16.35 -7.18
N PRO A 421 25.22 -17.05 -8.01
CA PRO A 421 25.17 -16.91 -9.47
C PRO A 421 23.82 -17.33 -10.05
N GLU A 422 23.38 -16.69 -11.14
CA GLU A 422 22.11 -16.95 -11.83
C GLU A 422 21.86 -18.44 -12.19
N THR A 423 22.92 -19.24 -12.31
CA THR A 423 22.84 -20.70 -12.50
C THR A 423 22.07 -21.40 -11.37
N PHE A 424 22.17 -20.88 -10.14
CA PHE A 424 21.39 -21.34 -8.99
C PHE A 424 19.97 -20.73 -8.93
N HIS A 425 19.65 -19.76 -9.80
CA HIS A 425 18.33 -19.10 -9.83
C HIS A 425 17.31 -19.82 -10.72
N HIS A 426 17.75 -20.68 -11.64
CA HIS A 426 16.97 -21.25 -12.75
C HIS A 426 15.84 -22.23 -12.39
N SER A 427 15.35 -22.26 -11.15
CA SER A 427 14.22 -23.10 -10.74
C SER A 427 12.83 -22.43 -10.87
N GLN A 428 12.69 -21.29 -11.57
CA GLN A 428 11.41 -20.54 -11.62
C GLN A 428 10.81 -20.27 -13.00
N GLN A 429 11.55 -20.32 -14.12
CA GLN A 429 10.99 -19.94 -15.43
C GLN A 429 10.42 -21.10 -16.26
N THR A 430 10.62 -22.36 -15.87
CA THR A 430 10.25 -23.55 -16.66
C THR A 430 8.97 -24.25 -16.18
N LEU A 431 7.96 -23.51 -15.71
CA LEU A 431 6.61 -24.08 -15.54
C LEU A 431 5.75 -23.97 -16.82
N ASN A 432 6.17 -23.17 -17.80
CA ASN A 432 5.45 -22.96 -19.07
C ASN A 432 6.18 -23.51 -20.32
N SER A 433 7.38 -24.08 -20.18
CA SER A 433 8.10 -24.69 -21.29
C SER A 433 8.11 -26.20 -21.12
N SER A 434 7.39 -26.89 -22.00
CA SER A 434 7.41 -28.35 -22.18
C SER A 434 8.77 -28.82 -22.69
N SER A 435 9.80 -28.73 -21.85
CA SER A 435 11.11 -29.32 -22.11
C SER A 435 11.48 -30.19 -20.92
N ASP A 436 11.42 -31.51 -21.12
CA ASP A 436 11.96 -32.55 -20.25
C ASP A 436 13.48 -32.36 -20.08
N SER A 437 13.92 -31.50 -19.17
CA SER A 437 15.30 -31.50 -18.71
C SER A 437 15.37 -31.98 -17.27
N ALA A 438 15.73 -33.25 -17.12
CA ALA A 438 16.09 -33.90 -15.85
C ALA A 438 17.33 -33.28 -15.13
N ASN A 439 17.74 -32.06 -15.53
CA ASN A 439 18.93 -31.34 -15.06
C ASN A 439 18.63 -30.12 -14.17
N ASP A 440 17.39 -29.96 -13.70
CA ASP A 440 16.97 -28.84 -12.81
C ASP A 440 17.40 -29.01 -11.33
N HIS A 441 18.27 -29.99 -11.03
CA HIS A 441 18.76 -30.25 -9.67
C HIS A 441 19.94 -29.34 -9.33
N ILE A 442 19.87 -28.65 -8.19
CA ILE A 442 21.00 -27.85 -7.72
C ILE A 442 22.06 -28.80 -7.18
N SER A 443 23.17 -28.92 -7.91
CA SER A 443 24.32 -29.70 -7.46
C SER A 443 24.88 -29.11 -6.17
N LEU A 444 24.62 -29.78 -5.05
CA LEU A 444 25.11 -29.38 -3.72
C LEU A 444 26.63 -29.29 -3.67
N THR A 445 27.33 -30.12 -4.44
CA THR A 445 28.79 -30.06 -4.56
C THR A 445 29.26 -28.78 -5.24
N LEU A 446 28.57 -28.33 -6.30
CA LEU A 446 28.88 -27.06 -6.94
C LEU A 446 28.53 -25.88 -6.05
N PHE A 447 27.42 -25.96 -5.31
CA PHE A 447 27.03 -24.95 -4.33
C PHE A 447 28.08 -24.81 -3.23
N SER A 448 28.50 -25.91 -2.59
CA SER A 448 29.53 -25.88 -1.53
C SER A 448 30.84 -25.28 -2.06
N LYS A 449 31.33 -25.75 -3.20
CA LYS A 449 32.56 -25.21 -3.81
C LYS A 449 32.45 -23.71 -4.09
N PHE A 450 31.32 -23.27 -4.64
CA PHE A 450 31.10 -21.84 -4.90
C PHE A 450 31.11 -21.03 -3.60
N VAL A 451 30.40 -21.51 -2.58
CA VAL A 451 30.35 -20.85 -1.28
C VAL A 451 31.73 -20.76 -0.66
N ASP A 452 32.58 -21.78 -0.78
CA ASP A 452 33.92 -21.86 -0.17
C ASP A 452 35.02 -21.11 -0.95
N GLU A 453 34.91 -21.02 -2.29
CA GLU A 453 36.01 -20.53 -3.15
C GLU A 453 35.75 -19.14 -3.76
N GLU A 454 34.50 -18.74 -3.98
CA GLU A 454 34.15 -17.57 -4.83
C GLU A 454 33.52 -16.39 -4.05
N LEU A 455 33.05 -16.60 -2.83
CA LEU A 455 32.41 -15.55 -2.04
C LEU A 455 33.44 -14.62 -1.35
N SER A 456 33.06 -13.37 -1.11
CA SER A 456 33.87 -12.50 -0.24
C SER A 456 33.81 -12.97 1.23
N PRO A 457 34.75 -12.57 2.10
CA PRO A 457 34.71 -12.94 3.53
C PRO A 457 33.40 -12.54 4.21
N ASP A 458 32.85 -11.36 3.88
CA ASP A 458 31.58 -10.89 4.44
C ASP A 458 30.39 -11.72 3.92
N GLN A 459 30.43 -12.12 2.64
CA GLN A 459 29.40 -12.99 2.07
C GLN A 459 29.44 -14.40 2.67
N HIS A 460 30.62 -15.00 2.85
CA HIS A 460 30.79 -16.27 3.56
C HIS A 460 30.16 -16.23 4.96
N LYS A 461 30.40 -15.14 5.69
CA LYS A 461 29.84 -14.95 7.03
C LYS A 461 28.31 -14.94 7.04
N VAL A 462 27.66 -14.46 5.98
CA VAL A 462 26.19 -14.55 5.83
C VAL A 462 25.73 -16.01 5.82
N PHE A 463 26.36 -16.85 5.00
CA PHE A 463 26.02 -18.28 4.90
C PHE A 463 26.35 -19.04 6.19
N GLU A 464 27.47 -18.72 6.85
CA GLU A 464 27.83 -19.28 8.15
C GLU A 464 26.76 -18.99 9.22
N ILE A 465 26.35 -17.72 9.34
CA ILE A 465 25.32 -17.32 10.31
C ILE A 465 23.97 -17.97 9.97
N LEU A 466 23.56 -17.95 8.69
CA LEU A 466 22.30 -18.56 8.26
C LEU A 466 22.28 -20.08 8.51
N SER A 467 23.38 -20.77 8.23
CA SER A 467 23.53 -22.20 8.52
C SER A 467 23.41 -22.49 10.02
N GLY A 468 24.08 -21.68 10.86
CA GLY A 468 23.96 -21.77 12.32
C GLY A 468 22.55 -21.50 12.86
N GLN A 469 21.77 -20.64 12.20
CA GLN A 469 20.39 -20.31 12.57
C GLN A 469 19.33 -21.26 11.98
N SER A 470 19.71 -22.15 11.04
CA SER A 470 18.78 -23.02 10.31
C SER A 470 17.91 -23.88 11.23
N GLY A 471 18.51 -24.49 12.26
CA GLY A 471 17.78 -25.32 13.21
C GLY A 471 16.75 -24.55 14.03
N THR A 472 17.13 -23.37 14.55
CA THR A 472 16.21 -22.49 15.28
C THR A 472 15.08 -21.97 14.40
N LEU A 473 15.40 -21.59 13.16
CA LEU A 473 14.41 -21.12 12.18
C LEU A 473 13.40 -22.22 11.86
N VAL A 474 13.85 -23.43 11.54
CA VAL A 474 12.96 -24.53 11.14
C VAL A 474 12.08 -24.97 12.30
N ARG A 475 12.60 -25.01 13.54
CA ARG A 475 11.78 -25.32 14.72
C ARG A 475 10.71 -24.25 14.98
N ALA A 476 11.05 -22.97 14.84
CA ALA A 476 10.08 -21.87 14.96
C ALA A 476 8.99 -21.97 13.89
N ILE A 477 9.36 -22.25 12.63
CA ILE A 477 8.41 -22.47 11.53
C ILE A 477 7.54 -23.71 11.81
N HIS A 478 8.13 -24.81 12.27
CA HIS A 478 7.40 -26.03 12.59
C HIS A 478 6.33 -25.80 13.67
N SER A 479 6.62 -25.01 14.70
CA SER A 479 5.63 -24.59 15.70
C SER A 479 4.44 -23.86 15.03
N GLN A 480 4.71 -22.89 14.17
CA GLN A 480 3.67 -22.15 13.45
C GLN A 480 2.88 -23.03 12.47
N LEU A 481 3.51 -24.04 11.87
CA LEU A 481 2.87 -25.00 10.97
C LEU A 481 1.86 -25.93 11.67
N LYS A 482 1.97 -26.13 12.98
CA LYS A 482 0.98 -26.87 13.78
C LYS A 482 -0.29 -26.07 14.06
N GLY A 483 -0.24 -24.75 13.90
CA GLY A 483 -1.37 -23.86 14.12
C GLY A 483 -2.51 -24.07 13.13
N LYS A 484 -3.74 -23.76 13.55
CA LYS A 484 -4.95 -23.89 12.71
C LYS A 484 -5.00 -22.88 11.55
N ASN A 485 -4.37 -21.72 11.71
CA ASN A 485 -4.40 -20.63 10.74
C ASN A 485 -3.75 -20.99 9.41
N LEU A 486 -4.57 -21.13 8.37
CA LEU A 486 -4.16 -21.50 7.01
C LEU A 486 -3.18 -20.51 6.39
N LYS A 487 -3.40 -19.20 6.56
CA LYS A 487 -2.56 -18.16 5.96
C LYS A 487 -1.18 -18.12 6.62
N THR A 488 -1.12 -18.29 7.95
CA THR A 488 0.15 -18.46 8.67
C THR A 488 0.93 -19.67 8.15
N ARG A 489 0.27 -20.82 7.99
CA ARG A 489 0.89 -22.02 7.41
C ARG A 489 1.37 -21.78 5.97
N GLN A 490 0.63 -21.03 5.16
CA GLN A 490 1.04 -20.66 3.80
C GLN A 490 2.34 -19.86 3.78
N HIS A 491 2.44 -18.82 4.62
CA HIS A 491 3.66 -18.03 4.75
C HIS A 491 4.84 -18.88 5.23
N CYS A 492 4.61 -19.86 6.10
CA CYS A 492 5.65 -20.80 6.54
C CYS A 492 6.23 -21.62 5.36
N PHE A 493 5.40 -22.16 4.47
CA PHE A 493 5.87 -22.88 3.29
C PHE A 493 6.60 -21.96 2.29
N VAL A 494 6.13 -20.72 2.12
CA VAL A 494 6.84 -19.71 1.32
C VAL A 494 8.22 -19.42 1.92
N LEU A 495 8.30 -19.25 3.24
CA LEU A 495 9.55 -18.97 3.95
C LEU A 495 10.55 -20.14 3.83
N LEU A 496 10.10 -21.38 4.05
CA LEU A 496 10.92 -22.59 3.84
C LEU A 496 11.41 -22.71 2.39
N SER A 497 10.56 -22.37 1.42
CA SER A 497 10.95 -22.37 0.00
C SER A 497 12.05 -21.33 -0.28
N HIS A 498 11.99 -20.15 0.34
CA HIS A 498 13.05 -19.15 0.23
C HIS A 498 14.34 -19.59 0.96
N LEU A 499 14.22 -20.28 2.09
CA LEU A 499 15.37 -20.83 2.82
C LEU A 499 16.14 -21.80 1.92
N LEU A 500 15.44 -22.71 1.24
CA LEU A 500 16.07 -23.69 0.35
C LEU A 500 16.67 -23.07 -0.92
N LYS A 501 16.08 -21.98 -1.41
CA LYS A 501 16.63 -21.22 -2.54
C LYS A 501 17.88 -20.42 -2.14
N ALA A 502 17.98 -20.00 -0.89
CA ALA A 502 19.14 -19.29 -0.35
C ALA A 502 20.24 -20.25 0.12
N LEU A 503 19.86 -21.38 0.72
CA LEU A 503 20.77 -22.38 1.28
C LEU A 503 20.26 -23.80 0.90
N PRO A 504 20.63 -24.29 -0.30
CA PRO A 504 20.36 -25.66 -0.70
C PRO A 504 20.89 -26.68 0.33
N GLY A 505 20.09 -27.71 0.62
CA GLY A 505 20.44 -28.73 1.62
C GLY A 505 20.13 -28.36 3.08
N ALA A 506 19.64 -27.14 3.36
CA ALA A 506 19.42 -26.65 4.73
C ALA A 506 18.51 -27.51 5.60
N LEU A 507 17.61 -28.32 5.01
CA LEU A 507 16.64 -29.12 5.75
C LEU A 507 17.07 -30.58 5.94
N ALA A 508 18.30 -30.96 5.58
CA ALA A 508 18.75 -32.35 5.62
C ALA A 508 18.51 -33.03 6.99
N ASN A 509 18.75 -32.31 8.08
CA ASN A 509 18.59 -32.82 9.45
C ASN A 509 17.20 -32.55 10.06
N TYR A 510 16.33 -31.82 9.36
CA TYR A 510 15.08 -31.29 9.90
C TYR A 510 13.85 -31.68 9.09
N PHE A 511 14.02 -32.31 7.93
CA PHE A 511 12.92 -32.60 7.00
C PHE A 511 11.81 -33.45 7.63
N GLN A 512 12.15 -34.36 8.55
CA GLN A 512 11.19 -35.17 9.30
C GLN A 512 10.13 -34.32 10.04
N LEU A 513 10.51 -33.16 10.58
CA LEU A 513 9.58 -32.24 11.27
C LEU A 513 8.53 -31.66 10.32
N LEU A 514 8.78 -31.66 9.01
CA LEU A 514 7.92 -31.04 8.01
C LEU A 514 6.98 -32.05 7.34
N VAL A 515 7.25 -33.35 7.42
CA VAL A 515 6.43 -34.38 6.78
C VAL A 515 4.99 -34.36 7.30
N GLY A 516 4.80 -34.30 8.63
CA GLY A 516 3.49 -34.20 9.26
C GLY A 516 2.71 -32.96 8.81
N PRO A 517 3.25 -31.74 8.95
CA PRO A 517 2.61 -30.52 8.45
C PRO A 517 2.23 -30.52 6.96
N ILE A 518 3.06 -31.12 6.10
CA ILE A 518 2.75 -31.29 4.66
C ILE A 518 1.55 -32.21 4.49
N GLN A 519 1.54 -33.35 5.20
CA GLN A 519 0.40 -34.29 5.19
C GLN A 519 -0.89 -33.63 5.67
N THR A 520 -0.82 -32.91 6.79
CA THR A 520 -1.98 -32.18 7.34
C THR A 520 -2.50 -31.19 6.31
N THR A 521 -1.63 -30.36 5.73
CA THR A 521 -2.03 -29.31 4.77
C THR A 521 -2.62 -29.87 3.48
N LEU A 522 -2.01 -30.90 2.88
CA LEU A 522 -2.48 -31.45 1.61
C LEU A 522 -3.76 -32.30 1.75
N ASN A 523 -4.05 -32.78 2.96
CA ASN A 523 -5.30 -33.49 3.26
C ASN A 523 -6.38 -32.60 3.87
N ASP A 524 -6.04 -31.36 4.26
CA ASP A 524 -6.97 -30.40 4.84
C ASP A 524 -8.06 -30.04 3.82
N LYS A 525 -9.32 -30.34 4.15
CA LYS A 525 -10.48 -30.01 3.31
C LYS A 525 -10.78 -28.51 3.32
N CYS A 526 -10.35 -27.79 4.35
CA CYS A 526 -10.52 -26.35 4.48
C CYS A 526 -9.41 -25.55 3.77
N ALA A 527 -8.31 -26.21 3.36
CA ALA A 527 -7.25 -25.55 2.60
C ALA A 527 -7.71 -25.25 1.17
N ASP A 528 -7.60 -23.98 0.77
CA ASP A 528 -7.88 -23.54 -0.59
C ASP A 528 -6.80 -24.01 -1.58
N GLY A 529 -7.07 -23.84 -2.87
CA GLY A 529 -6.14 -24.24 -3.93
C GLY A 529 -4.77 -23.57 -3.80
N ASN A 530 -4.74 -22.29 -3.45
CA ASN A 530 -3.52 -21.52 -3.28
C ASN A 530 -2.62 -22.09 -2.18
N MET A 531 -3.21 -22.49 -1.04
CA MET A 531 -2.46 -23.10 0.06
C MET A 531 -1.86 -24.45 -0.34
N LYS A 532 -2.65 -25.33 -0.97
CA LYS A 532 -2.15 -26.63 -1.45
C LYS A 532 -1.06 -26.46 -2.50
N ILE A 533 -1.23 -25.55 -3.46
CA ILE A 533 -0.21 -25.22 -4.47
C ILE A 533 1.07 -24.71 -3.81
N THR A 534 0.96 -23.86 -2.77
CA THR A 534 2.13 -23.35 -2.04
C THR A 534 2.88 -24.48 -1.33
N ALA A 535 2.18 -25.41 -0.68
CA ALA A 535 2.79 -26.57 -0.04
C ALA A 535 3.45 -27.52 -1.06
N LEU A 536 2.81 -27.76 -2.20
CA LEU A 536 3.39 -28.56 -3.29
C LEU A 536 4.62 -27.87 -3.91
N HIS A 537 4.59 -26.55 -4.09
CA HIS A 537 5.75 -25.78 -4.54
C HIS A 537 6.92 -25.97 -3.59
N PHE A 538 6.69 -25.91 -2.28
CA PHE A 538 7.71 -26.21 -1.29
C PHE A 538 8.28 -27.62 -1.45
N VAL A 539 7.44 -28.65 -1.63
CA VAL A 539 7.89 -30.03 -1.85
C VAL A 539 8.77 -30.13 -3.09
N VAL A 540 8.37 -29.50 -4.20
CA VAL A 540 9.18 -29.46 -5.44
C VAL A 540 10.53 -28.80 -5.20
N VAL A 541 10.56 -27.65 -4.51
CA VAL A 541 11.80 -26.95 -4.17
C VAL A 541 12.69 -27.83 -3.29
N ALA A 542 12.13 -28.53 -2.29
CA ALA A 542 12.87 -29.45 -1.43
C ALA A 542 13.52 -30.59 -2.23
N MET A 543 12.78 -31.22 -3.15
CA MET A 543 13.31 -32.30 -3.99
C MET A 543 14.46 -31.84 -4.91
N ARG A 544 14.43 -30.58 -5.36
CA ARG A 544 15.47 -30.00 -6.24
C ARG A 544 16.69 -29.48 -5.50
N THR A 545 16.62 -29.32 -4.18
CA THR A 545 17.64 -28.67 -3.35
C THR A 545 18.32 -29.61 -2.36
N HIS A 546 18.00 -30.92 -2.36
CA HIS A 546 18.64 -31.91 -1.48
C HIS A 546 19.17 -33.10 -2.27
N ASP A 547 20.17 -33.78 -1.72
CA ASP A 547 20.58 -35.10 -2.22
C ASP A 547 19.39 -36.08 -2.10
N PRO A 548 19.05 -36.84 -3.16
CA PRO A 548 17.96 -37.81 -3.15
C PRO A 548 17.99 -38.79 -1.98
N LYS A 549 19.18 -39.19 -1.49
CA LYS A 549 19.35 -40.10 -0.35
C LYS A 549 18.76 -39.52 0.94
N THR A 550 18.81 -38.19 1.09
CA THR A 550 18.28 -37.48 2.26
C THR A 550 16.75 -37.55 2.31
N LEU A 551 16.11 -37.53 1.14
CA LEU A 551 14.65 -37.49 1.03
C LEU A 551 14.02 -38.88 0.83
N THR A 552 14.82 -39.88 0.44
CA THR A 552 14.39 -41.27 0.22
C THR A 552 13.53 -41.83 1.37
N PRO A 553 13.84 -41.62 2.67
CA PRO A 553 13.01 -42.12 3.76
C PRO A 553 11.57 -41.59 3.77
N PHE A 554 11.32 -40.43 3.16
CA PHE A 554 10.03 -39.73 3.20
C PHE A 554 9.21 -39.87 1.92
N ILE A 555 9.78 -40.44 0.85
CA ILE A 555 9.12 -40.58 -0.46
C ILE A 555 7.82 -41.38 -0.37
N ASN A 556 7.79 -42.44 0.44
CA ASN A 556 6.59 -43.26 0.63
C ASN A 556 5.44 -42.45 1.28
N ALA A 557 5.75 -41.49 2.14
CA ALA A 557 4.77 -40.62 2.77
C ALA A 557 4.27 -39.50 1.84
N LEU A 558 5.14 -38.97 0.97
CA LEU A 558 4.84 -37.84 0.09
C LEU A 558 4.17 -38.25 -1.23
N THR A 559 4.54 -39.39 -1.81
CA THR A 559 4.07 -39.82 -3.14
C THR A 559 2.54 -39.91 -3.23
N PRO A 560 1.82 -40.53 -2.26
CA PRO A 560 0.35 -40.59 -2.33
C PRO A 560 -0.32 -39.21 -2.31
N LEU A 561 0.26 -38.24 -1.58
CA LEU A 561 -0.25 -36.87 -1.50
C LEU A 561 -0.12 -36.15 -2.84
N ILE A 562 1.04 -36.30 -3.50
CA ILE A 562 1.31 -35.71 -4.82
C ILE A 562 0.36 -36.29 -5.86
N VAL A 563 0.20 -37.62 -5.89
CA VAL A 563 -0.73 -38.29 -6.83
C VAL A 563 -2.17 -37.80 -6.62
N LYS A 564 -2.60 -37.67 -5.36
CA LYS A 564 -3.92 -37.12 -5.02
C LYS A 564 -4.08 -35.67 -5.50
N ALA A 565 -3.06 -34.83 -5.30
CA ALA A 565 -3.08 -33.44 -5.76
C ALA A 565 -3.14 -33.31 -7.28
N VAL A 566 -2.48 -34.18 -8.05
CA VAL A 566 -2.60 -34.18 -9.53
C VAL A 566 -4.04 -34.45 -9.98
N GLN A 567 -4.80 -35.22 -9.20
CA GLN A 567 -6.18 -35.58 -9.50
C GLN A 567 -7.20 -34.55 -8.98
N ASP A 568 -6.81 -33.66 -8.05
CA ASP A 568 -7.66 -32.65 -7.45
C ASP A 568 -7.80 -31.41 -8.37
N PRO A 569 -9.02 -31.02 -8.77
CA PRO A 569 -9.24 -29.83 -9.61
C PRO A 569 -8.76 -28.52 -8.97
N SER A 570 -8.70 -28.43 -7.64
CA SER A 570 -8.29 -27.22 -6.92
C SER A 570 -6.78 -26.94 -6.97
N THR A 571 -5.99 -27.88 -7.47
CA THR A 571 -4.52 -27.82 -7.56
C THR A 571 -4.00 -27.91 -9.01
N LYS A 572 -4.89 -27.75 -10.00
CA LYS A 572 -4.56 -27.73 -11.43
C LYS A 572 -4.22 -26.36 -11.96
#